data_AF-A0A9K3E503-F1
#
_entry.id   AF-A0A9K3E503-F1
#
_cell.length_a   1.000
_cell.length_b   1.000
_cell.length_c   1.000
_cell.angle_alpha   90.00
_cell.angle_beta   90.00
_cell.angle_gamma   90.00
#
_symmetry.space_group_name_H-M   'P 1'
#
loop_
_entity.id
_entity.type
_entity.pdbx_description
1 polymer ?
#
loop_
_entity_poly.entity_id
_entity_poly.type
_entity_poly.pdbx_seq_one_letter_code
_entity_poly.pdbx_strand_id
1 'polypeptide(L)'
;MLEKKERAWAREMEALAEEKEELAAEVKHQRELHSVSQKDLDMMYAEYGMTSDDNQRLAKEKHWLITEGFGAFLTAVSQSEEFKSSLEQVYRAYRDVEYQAGLKDGYAYSAQGLGRKETPLYNSKAKKRLSKLDKEFGGKTPALLEKILERPMMSIDELKALLTPAGPSSPVSVWGCSCRELAPRLPGDFWLFAG
;
A
#
# COMPACT_ATOMS: atom_id res chain seq x y z
N MET A 1 -32.10 3.61 -54.21
CA MET A 1 -30.87 3.40 -53.39
C MET A 1 -31.19 3.28 -51.90
N LEU A 2 -32.09 4.11 -51.35
CA LEU A 2 -32.52 4.06 -49.94
C LEU A 2 -33.20 2.74 -49.55
N GLU A 3 -34.19 2.27 -50.32
CA GLU A 3 -34.91 1.01 -50.00
C GLU A 3 -34.00 -0.23 -49.93
N LYS A 4 -32.89 -0.26 -50.68
CA LYS A 4 -31.94 -1.38 -50.61
C LYS A 4 -31.13 -1.35 -49.31
N LYS A 5 -30.84 -0.16 -48.79
CA LYS A 5 -30.15 0.03 -47.51
C LYS A 5 -31.07 -0.31 -46.33
N GLU A 6 -32.33 0.08 -46.39
CA GLU A 6 -33.32 -0.25 -45.36
C GLU A 6 -33.56 -1.76 -45.26
N ARG A 7 -33.63 -2.46 -46.40
CA ARG A 7 -33.74 -3.92 -46.41
C ARG A 7 -32.48 -4.62 -45.91
N ALA A 8 -31.29 -4.07 -46.15
CA ALA A 8 -30.04 -4.61 -45.62
C ALA A 8 -29.99 -4.44 -44.09
N TRP A 9 -30.33 -3.24 -43.61
CA TRP A 9 -30.38 -2.94 -42.19
C TRP A 9 -31.42 -3.78 -41.43
N ALA A 10 -32.60 -4.03 -42.02
CA ALA A 10 -33.61 -4.89 -41.43
C ALA A 10 -33.11 -6.33 -41.22
N ARG A 11 -32.36 -6.89 -42.19
CA ARG A 11 -31.77 -8.22 -42.07
C ARG A 11 -30.63 -8.27 -41.07
N GLU A 12 -29.81 -7.22 -40.99
CA GLU A 12 -28.77 -7.12 -39.97
C GLU A 12 -29.37 -7.05 -38.56
N MET A 13 -30.47 -6.30 -38.38
CA MET A 13 -31.17 -6.22 -37.10
C MET A 13 -31.85 -7.55 -36.72
N GLU A 14 -32.36 -8.30 -37.70
CA GLU A 14 -32.92 -9.64 -37.50
C GLU A 14 -31.84 -10.66 -37.11
N ALA A 15 -30.71 -10.68 -37.82
CA ALA A 15 -29.57 -11.53 -37.47
C ALA A 15 -29.00 -11.22 -36.07
N LEU A 16 -28.92 -9.93 -35.70
CA LEU A 16 -28.50 -9.52 -34.36
C LEU A 16 -29.52 -9.91 -33.27
N ALA A 17 -30.81 -9.96 -33.60
CA ALA A 17 -31.83 -10.40 -32.67
C ALA A 17 -31.73 -11.91 -32.41
N GLU A 18 -31.49 -12.70 -33.46
CA GLU A 18 -31.26 -14.14 -33.37
C GLU A 18 -29.98 -14.46 -32.57
N GLU A 19 -28.86 -13.79 -32.85
CA GLU A 19 -27.60 -13.97 -32.12
C GLU A 19 -27.75 -13.63 -30.62
N LYS A 20 -28.52 -12.58 -30.31
CA LYS A 20 -28.80 -12.21 -28.92
C LYS A 20 -29.65 -13.26 -28.20
N GLU A 21 -30.60 -13.88 -28.88
CA GLU A 21 -31.43 -14.96 -28.31
C GLU A 21 -30.59 -16.21 -28.04
N GLU A 22 -29.72 -16.58 -28.97
CA GLU A 22 -28.77 -17.68 -28.80
C GLU A 22 -27.81 -17.45 -27.62
N LEU A 23 -27.22 -16.25 -27.52
CA LEU A 23 -26.37 -15.87 -26.39
C LEU A 23 -27.14 -15.86 -25.06
N ALA A 24 -28.40 -15.44 -25.05
CA ALA A 24 -29.23 -15.47 -23.85
C ALA A 24 -29.53 -16.92 -23.40
N ALA A 25 -29.77 -17.82 -24.36
CA ALA A 25 -29.96 -19.25 -24.08
C ALA A 25 -28.68 -19.90 -23.55
N GLU A 26 -27.52 -19.58 -24.13
CA GLU A 26 -26.22 -20.07 -23.69
C GLU A 26 -25.88 -19.59 -22.28
N VAL A 27 -26.08 -18.30 -21.98
CA VAL A 27 -25.88 -17.75 -20.62
C VAL A 27 -26.81 -18.42 -19.60
N LYS A 28 -28.06 -18.72 -20.00
CA LYS A 28 -28.99 -19.44 -19.13
C LYS A 28 -28.52 -20.87 -18.87
N HIS A 29 -28.09 -21.58 -19.92
CA HIS A 29 -27.57 -22.94 -19.79
C HIS A 29 -26.32 -23.00 -18.92
N GLN A 30 -25.38 -22.06 -19.10
CA GLN A 30 -24.20 -21.95 -18.26
C GLN A 30 -24.55 -21.65 -16.80
N ARG A 31 -25.52 -20.77 -16.55
CA ARG A 31 -26.01 -20.52 -15.18
C ARG A 31 -26.60 -21.77 -14.55
N GLU A 32 -27.33 -22.58 -15.30
CA GLU A 32 -27.89 -23.84 -14.81
C GLU A 32 -26.78 -24.87 -14.51
N LEU A 33 -25.80 -25.01 -15.40
CA LEU A 33 -24.64 -25.90 -15.20
C LEU A 33 -23.75 -25.51 -14.01
N HIS A 34 -23.56 -24.20 -13.79
CA HIS A 34 -22.76 -23.68 -12.69
C HIS A 34 -23.60 -23.36 -11.44
N SER A 35 -24.91 -23.60 -11.47
CA SER A 35 -25.74 -23.46 -10.30
C SER A 35 -25.50 -24.65 -9.37
N VAL A 36 -24.74 -24.41 -8.31
CA VAL A 36 -24.71 -25.35 -7.18
C VAL A 36 -26.03 -25.21 -6.45
N SER A 37 -26.77 -26.31 -6.31
CA SER A 37 -28.03 -26.25 -5.58
C SER A 37 -27.76 -26.05 -4.08
N GLN A 38 -28.68 -25.37 -3.39
CA GLN A 38 -28.57 -25.20 -1.93
C GLN A 38 -28.45 -26.57 -1.23
N LYS A 39 -29.11 -27.60 -1.77
CA LYS A 39 -29.06 -28.97 -1.26
C LYS A 39 -27.67 -29.59 -1.39
N ASP A 40 -26.95 -29.30 -2.47
CA ASP A 40 -25.58 -29.78 -2.67
C ASP A 40 -24.59 -29.06 -1.73
N LEU A 41 -24.82 -27.75 -1.50
CA LEU A 41 -24.08 -27.00 -0.49
C LEU A 41 -24.32 -27.55 0.91
N ASP A 42 -25.58 -27.79 1.29
CA ASP A 42 -25.95 -28.32 2.60
C ASP A 42 -25.37 -29.74 2.81
N MET A 43 -25.32 -30.56 1.76
CA MET A 43 -24.69 -31.88 1.80
C MET A 43 -23.17 -31.79 1.99
N MET A 44 -22.48 -30.90 1.26
CA MET A 44 -21.05 -30.65 1.49
C MET A 44 -20.81 -30.14 2.92
N TYR A 45 -21.58 -29.16 3.37
CA TYR A 45 -21.48 -28.61 4.72
C TYR A 45 -21.63 -29.69 5.79
N ALA A 46 -22.61 -30.59 5.63
CA ALA A 46 -22.79 -31.74 6.52
C ALA A 46 -21.59 -32.70 6.49
N GLU A 47 -21.03 -32.99 5.32
CA GLU A 47 -19.84 -33.85 5.16
C GLU A 47 -18.60 -33.27 5.84
N TYR A 48 -18.41 -31.94 5.77
CA TYR A 48 -17.32 -31.23 6.43
C TYR A 48 -17.60 -30.88 7.89
N GLY A 49 -18.79 -31.21 8.44
CA GLY A 49 -19.20 -30.82 9.78
C GLY A 49 -19.27 -29.29 9.98
N MET A 50 -19.44 -28.55 8.88
CA MET A 50 -19.48 -27.09 8.84
C MET A 50 -20.91 -26.63 8.69
N THR A 51 -21.29 -25.54 9.33
CA THR A 51 -22.62 -24.94 9.11
C THR A 51 -22.55 -23.80 8.08
N SER A 52 -23.71 -23.42 7.53
CA SER A 52 -23.81 -22.21 6.70
C SER A 52 -23.30 -20.98 7.48
N ASP A 53 -23.57 -20.94 8.78
CA ASP A 53 -23.11 -19.88 9.69
C ASP A 53 -21.58 -19.86 9.80
N ASP A 54 -20.93 -21.02 9.87
CA ASP A 54 -19.46 -21.11 9.89
C ASP A 54 -18.85 -20.58 8.60
N ASN A 55 -19.44 -20.90 7.43
CA ASN A 55 -18.95 -20.37 6.17
C ASN A 55 -19.16 -18.85 6.06
N GLN A 56 -20.30 -18.34 6.54
CA GLN A 56 -20.54 -16.90 6.58
C GLN A 56 -19.56 -16.19 7.53
N ARG A 57 -19.22 -16.80 8.68
CA ARG A 57 -18.18 -16.30 9.59
C ARG A 57 -16.83 -16.26 8.89
N LEU A 58 -16.40 -17.36 8.27
CA LEU A 58 -15.14 -17.43 7.53
C LEU A 58 -15.08 -16.41 6.38
N ALA A 59 -16.19 -16.18 5.68
CA ALA A 59 -16.26 -15.18 4.62
C ALA A 59 -16.03 -13.76 5.17
N LYS A 60 -16.64 -13.42 6.30
CA LYS A 60 -16.43 -12.12 6.98
C LYS A 60 -14.99 -11.96 7.48
N GLU A 61 -14.43 -13.01 8.07
CA GLU A 61 -13.04 -13.04 8.54
C GLU A 61 -12.03 -12.85 7.40
N LYS A 62 -12.21 -13.59 6.29
CA LYS A 62 -11.39 -13.42 5.07
C LYS A 62 -11.53 -12.02 4.49
N HIS A 63 -12.75 -11.51 4.43
CA HIS A 63 -13.00 -10.15 3.95
C HIS A 63 -12.23 -9.13 4.77
N TRP A 64 -12.34 -9.20 6.10
CA TRP A 64 -11.61 -8.32 7.02
C TRP A 64 -10.10 -8.42 6.84
N LEU A 65 -9.54 -9.63 6.70
CA LEU A 65 -8.09 -9.81 6.52
C LEU A 65 -7.58 -9.08 5.27
N ILE A 66 -8.35 -9.16 4.17
CA ILE A 66 -8.01 -8.55 2.88
C ILE A 66 -8.18 -7.03 2.91
N THR A 67 -9.26 -6.52 3.51
CA THR A 67 -9.58 -5.09 3.48
C THR A 67 -8.88 -4.28 4.56
N GLU A 68 -8.78 -4.82 5.78
CA GLU A 68 -8.33 -4.10 6.97
C GLU A 68 -7.12 -4.75 7.63
N GLY A 69 -7.00 -6.08 7.59
CA GLY A 69 -5.99 -6.83 8.35
C GLY A 69 -4.56 -6.40 8.05
N PHE A 70 -4.20 -6.26 6.77
CA PHE A 70 -2.88 -5.76 6.39
C PHE A 70 -2.62 -4.32 6.85
N GLY A 71 -3.63 -3.45 6.75
CA GLY A 71 -3.54 -2.07 7.22
C GLY A 71 -3.34 -1.98 8.73
N ALA A 72 -4.09 -2.79 9.50
CA ALA A 72 -3.95 -2.90 10.94
C ALA A 72 -2.55 -3.42 11.33
N PHE A 73 -2.04 -4.43 10.61
CA PHE A 73 -0.68 -4.95 10.82
C PHE A 73 0.39 -3.90 10.56
N LEU A 74 0.36 -3.22 9.41
CA LEU A 74 1.33 -2.18 9.09
C LEU A 74 1.27 -1.02 10.09
N THR A 75 0.07 -0.67 10.55
CA THR A 75 -0.12 0.34 11.59
C THR A 75 0.54 -0.09 12.89
N ALA A 76 0.28 -1.32 13.36
CA ALA A 76 0.88 -1.86 14.56
C ALA A 76 2.42 -1.92 14.48
N VAL A 77 2.98 -2.38 13.35
CA VAL A 77 4.43 -2.38 13.11
C VAL A 77 4.98 -0.96 13.12
N SER A 78 4.34 -0.01 12.44
CA SER A 78 4.80 1.39 12.39
C SER A 78 4.79 2.07 13.77
N GLN A 79 3.91 1.63 14.66
CA GLN A 79 3.81 2.14 16.02
C GLN A 79 4.77 1.47 16.99
N SER A 80 5.33 0.31 16.63
CA SER A 80 6.29 -0.41 17.46
C SER A 80 7.57 0.41 17.69
N GLU A 81 8.10 0.31 18.90
CA GLU A 81 9.30 1.04 19.29
C GLU A 81 10.54 0.54 18.51
N GLU A 82 10.58 -0.75 18.21
CA GLU A 82 11.66 -1.37 17.41
C GLU A 82 11.74 -0.74 16.00
N PHE A 83 10.58 -0.56 15.36
CA PHE A 83 10.51 0.04 14.03
C PHE A 83 10.88 1.53 14.09
N LYS A 84 10.30 2.30 15.03
CA LYS A 84 10.58 3.73 15.19
C LYS A 84 12.05 4.00 15.51
N SER A 85 12.62 3.27 16.46
CA SER A 85 14.03 3.40 16.86
C SER A 85 14.98 3.09 15.70
N SER A 86 14.71 2.02 14.96
CA SER A 86 15.53 1.65 13.80
C SER A 86 15.42 2.69 12.68
N LEU A 87 14.21 3.20 12.41
CA LEU A 87 13.98 4.26 11.43
C LEU A 87 14.68 5.57 11.84
N GLU A 88 14.63 5.93 13.12
CA GLU A 88 15.32 7.12 13.65
C GLU A 88 16.84 7.01 13.48
N GLN A 89 17.42 5.83 13.70
CA GLN A 89 18.85 5.60 13.49
C GLN A 89 19.25 5.79 12.01
N VAL A 90 18.42 5.34 11.07
CA VAL A 90 18.61 5.56 9.63
C VAL A 90 18.54 7.07 9.31
N TYR A 91 17.53 7.78 9.81
CA TYR A 91 17.40 9.22 9.61
C TYR A 91 18.57 10.03 10.19
N ARG A 92 19.06 9.66 11.38
CA ARG A 92 20.24 10.29 11.98
C ARG A 92 21.49 10.05 11.13
N ALA A 93 21.70 8.81 10.66
CA ALA A 93 22.81 8.48 9.78
C ALA A 93 22.73 9.20 8.43
N TYR A 94 21.53 9.39 7.88
CA TYR A 94 21.31 10.18 6.67
C TYR A 94 21.72 11.65 6.89
N ARG A 95 21.27 12.26 8.01
CA ARG A 95 21.72 13.61 8.38
C ARG A 95 23.24 13.69 8.54
N ASP A 96 23.90 12.69 9.11
CA ASP A 96 25.36 12.68 9.25
C ASP A 96 26.10 12.61 7.89
N VAL A 97 25.48 12.01 6.87
CA VAL A 97 26.00 12.01 5.49
C VAL A 97 25.91 13.41 4.88
N GLU A 98 24.85 14.17 5.16
CA GLU A 98 24.62 15.52 4.62
C GLU A 98 25.31 16.64 5.42
N TYR A 99 25.37 16.53 6.75
CA TYR A 99 25.67 17.66 7.64
C TYR A 99 27.16 17.85 7.95
N GLN A 100 28.03 16.84 7.73
CA GLN A 100 29.45 16.96 8.05
C GLN A 100 30.35 17.57 6.96
N ALA A 101 29.83 17.83 5.76
CA ALA A 101 30.66 18.29 4.65
C ALA A 101 30.83 19.83 4.58
N GLY A 102 29.82 20.61 4.99
CA GLY A 102 29.78 22.05 4.72
C GLY A 102 30.25 22.96 5.86
N LEU A 103 29.99 22.58 7.12
CA LEU A 103 30.05 23.55 8.22
C LEU A 103 31.46 23.73 8.82
N LYS A 104 32.21 22.65 9.08
CA LYS A 104 33.53 22.78 9.73
C LYS A 104 34.61 23.35 8.80
N ASP A 105 34.61 22.94 7.54
CA ASP A 105 35.59 23.43 6.56
C ASP A 105 35.26 24.84 6.08
N GLY A 106 33.97 25.21 5.98
CA GLY A 106 33.55 26.58 5.70
C GLY A 106 34.08 27.58 6.74
N TYR A 107 34.03 27.24 8.03
CA TYR A 107 34.56 28.10 9.10
C TYR A 107 36.10 28.15 9.10
N ALA A 108 36.79 27.03 8.88
CA ALA A 108 38.27 27.00 8.85
C ALA A 108 38.85 27.75 7.63
N TYR A 109 38.25 27.62 6.45
CA TYR A 109 38.69 28.33 5.24
C TYR A 109 38.36 29.83 5.27
N SER A 110 37.19 30.21 5.80
CA SER A 110 36.81 31.62 5.93
C SER A 110 37.70 32.38 6.91
N ALA A 111 38.16 31.72 7.98
CA ALA A 111 39.08 32.33 8.95
C ALA A 111 40.52 32.49 8.41
N GLN A 112 40.90 31.80 7.32
CA GLN A 112 42.25 31.83 6.74
C GLN A 112 42.37 32.61 5.42
N GLY A 113 41.26 33.18 4.91
CA GLY A 113 41.27 34.02 3.70
C GLY A 113 41.60 33.28 2.40
N LEU A 114 41.59 31.94 2.40
CA LEU A 114 41.94 31.13 1.24
C LEU A 114 40.72 30.85 0.36
N GLY A 115 40.87 31.09 -0.95
CA GLY A 115 39.84 30.83 -1.96
C GLY A 115 39.36 29.38 -1.92
N ARG A 116 38.04 29.21 -1.90
CA ARG A 116 37.31 27.95 -1.77
C ARG A 116 37.80 26.94 -2.82
N LYS A 117 38.55 25.92 -2.41
CA LYS A 117 38.76 24.73 -3.26
C LYS A 117 37.47 23.92 -3.21
N GLU A 118 36.92 23.57 -4.36
CA GLU A 118 35.76 22.69 -4.47
C GLU A 118 36.11 21.31 -3.89
N THR A 119 35.80 21.10 -2.62
CA THR A 119 35.83 19.77 -2.01
C THR A 119 34.40 19.25 -1.90
N PRO A 120 34.00 18.25 -2.70
CA PRO A 120 32.81 17.47 -2.38
C PRO A 120 33.19 16.56 -1.21
N LEU A 121 33.00 17.03 0.02
CA LEU A 121 33.38 16.29 1.23
C LEU A 121 32.36 15.20 1.56
N TYR A 122 32.39 14.16 0.74
CA TYR A 122 31.66 12.94 0.93
C TYR A 122 32.15 12.20 2.17
N ASN A 123 31.35 12.15 3.25
CA ASN A 123 31.68 11.35 4.43
C ASN A 123 31.49 9.84 4.13
N SER A 124 32.55 9.23 3.59
CA SER A 124 32.56 7.81 3.22
C SER A 124 32.30 6.87 4.40
N LYS A 125 32.62 7.28 5.64
CA LYS A 125 32.30 6.51 6.86
C LYS A 125 30.82 6.59 7.20
N ALA A 126 30.20 7.77 7.08
CA ALA A 126 28.77 7.94 7.27
C ALA A 126 27.97 7.19 6.19
N LYS A 127 28.40 7.21 4.92
CA LYS A 127 27.81 6.34 3.87
C LYS A 127 27.97 4.86 4.23
N LYS A 128 29.19 4.48 4.68
CA LYS A 128 29.54 3.21 5.35
C LYS A 128 28.39 2.72 6.25
N ARG A 129 28.10 3.58 7.23
CA ARG A 129 27.14 3.35 8.31
C ARG A 129 25.71 3.34 7.82
N LEU A 130 25.31 4.30 6.99
CA LEU A 130 23.96 4.38 6.42
C LEU A 130 23.64 3.12 5.62
N SER A 131 24.55 2.70 4.73
CA SER A 131 24.36 1.49 3.93
C SER A 131 24.28 0.22 4.79
N LYS A 132 25.01 0.16 5.91
CA LYS A 132 24.88 -0.94 6.87
C LYS A 132 23.52 -0.93 7.57
N LEU A 133 23.09 0.23 8.08
CA LEU A 133 21.81 0.37 8.79
C LEU A 133 20.62 0.11 7.87
N ASP A 134 20.69 0.55 6.62
CA ASP A 134 19.63 0.33 5.63
C ASP A 134 19.45 -1.17 5.32
N LYS A 135 20.57 -1.90 5.16
CA LYS A 135 20.55 -3.37 5.02
C LYS A 135 19.99 -4.07 6.26
N GLU A 136 20.41 -3.63 7.45
CA GLU A 136 19.91 -4.20 8.71
C GLU A 136 18.43 -3.88 8.92
N PHE A 137 17.95 -2.70 8.51
CA PHE A 137 16.55 -2.32 8.60
C PHE A 137 15.69 -3.15 7.63
N GLY A 138 16.10 -3.27 6.37
CA GLY A 138 15.37 -4.05 5.37
C GLY A 138 15.41 -5.57 5.60
N GLY A 139 16.43 -6.07 6.32
CA GLY A 139 16.59 -7.50 6.63
C GLY A 139 15.95 -7.95 7.95
N LYS A 140 15.43 -7.03 8.77
CA LYS A 140 14.81 -7.36 10.06
C LYS A 140 13.34 -7.70 9.88
N THR A 141 12.98 -8.91 10.27
CA THR A 141 11.59 -9.30 10.45
C THR A 141 11.01 -8.55 11.66
N PRO A 142 9.86 -7.88 11.56
CA PRO A 142 9.22 -7.28 12.72
C PRO A 142 8.86 -8.36 13.75
N ALA A 143 9.13 -8.13 15.05
CA ALA A 143 8.81 -9.10 16.10
C ALA A 143 7.32 -9.48 16.14
N LEU A 144 6.44 -8.57 15.72
CA LEU A 144 5.01 -8.85 15.56
C LEU A 144 4.75 -9.94 14.52
N LEU A 145 5.49 -9.93 13.40
CA LEU A 145 5.37 -10.97 12.37
C LEU A 145 5.90 -12.31 12.86
N GLU A 146 7.02 -12.31 13.60
CA GLU A 146 7.57 -13.53 14.20
C GLU A 146 6.54 -14.21 15.13
N LYS A 147 5.87 -13.43 15.99
CA LYS A 147 4.80 -13.95 16.87
C LYS A 147 3.63 -14.58 16.12
N ILE A 148 3.27 -14.01 14.96
CA ILE A 148 2.21 -14.56 14.11
C ILE A 148 2.68 -15.89 13.47
N LEU A 149 3.92 -15.93 13.00
CA LEU A 149 4.51 -17.13 12.38
C LEU A 149 4.68 -18.28 13.38
N GLU A 150 4.98 -17.98 14.64
CA GLU A 150 5.04 -18.98 15.72
C GLU A 150 3.67 -19.57 16.08
N ARG A 151 2.58 -18.87 15.76
CA ARG A 151 1.20 -19.28 16.11
C ARG A 151 0.28 -19.26 14.88
N PRO A 152 0.49 -20.16 13.91
CA PRO A 152 -0.25 -20.17 12.64
C PRO A 152 -1.75 -20.51 12.80
N MET A 153 -2.13 -21.17 13.91
CA MET A 153 -3.51 -21.57 14.21
C MET A 153 -4.25 -20.58 15.11
N MET A 154 -3.82 -19.32 15.17
CA MET A 154 -4.52 -18.31 15.97
C MET A 154 -5.85 -17.89 15.34
N SER A 155 -6.81 -17.56 16.18
CA SER A 155 -8.09 -17.03 15.72
C SER A 155 -7.96 -15.59 15.22
N ILE A 156 -8.90 -15.17 14.35
CA ILE A 156 -8.92 -13.79 13.85
C ILE A 156 -9.12 -12.77 14.98
N ASP A 157 -9.85 -13.12 16.04
CA ASP A 157 -10.05 -12.24 17.19
C ASP A 157 -8.76 -12.07 18.00
N GLU A 158 -7.99 -13.15 18.20
CA GLU A 158 -6.64 -13.06 18.79
C GLU A 158 -5.69 -12.23 17.93
N LEU A 159 -5.73 -12.42 16.60
CA LEU A 159 -4.94 -11.61 15.67
C LEU A 159 -5.33 -10.13 15.78
N LYS A 160 -6.62 -9.82 15.75
CA LYS A 160 -7.12 -8.45 15.95
C LYS A 160 -6.65 -7.86 17.27
N ALA A 161 -6.72 -8.61 18.36
CA ALA A 161 -6.26 -8.15 19.67
C ALA A 161 -4.76 -7.82 19.67
N LEU A 162 -3.93 -8.62 18.98
CA LEU A 162 -2.50 -8.33 18.83
C LEU A 162 -2.21 -7.11 17.96
N LEU A 163 -3.03 -6.87 16.94
CA LEU A 163 -2.90 -5.74 16.03
C LEU A 163 -3.54 -4.46 16.58
N THR A 164 -4.35 -4.57 17.63
CA THR A 164 -4.99 -3.42 18.26
C THR A 164 -3.94 -2.73 19.15
N PRO A 165 -3.55 -1.48 18.83
CA PRO A 165 -2.61 -0.77 19.68
C PRO A 165 -3.22 -0.55 21.06
N ALA A 166 -2.46 -0.89 22.10
CA ALA A 166 -2.79 -0.47 23.46
C ALA A 166 -2.80 1.07 23.48
N GLY A 167 -3.99 1.67 23.57
CA GLY A 167 -4.16 3.13 23.54
C GLY A 167 -3.40 3.87 24.64
N PRO A 168 -3.36 5.22 24.58
CA PRO A 168 -4.58 5.99 24.43
C PRO A 168 -4.56 7.04 23.30
N SER A 169 -5.77 7.24 22.73
CA SER A 169 -6.21 8.35 21.86
C SER A 169 -5.48 8.56 20.53
N SER A 170 -6.29 8.70 19.47
CA SER A 170 -5.89 9.06 18.11
C SER A 170 -4.80 10.14 18.04
N PRO A 171 -4.05 10.14 16.93
CA PRO A 171 -4.31 11.25 16.02
C PRO A 171 -4.68 10.77 14.62
N VAL A 172 -5.36 11.68 13.94
CA VAL A 172 -5.89 11.67 12.57
C VAL A 172 -4.99 10.90 11.60
N SER A 173 -5.64 10.14 10.73
CA SER A 173 -5.09 9.57 9.51
C SER A 173 -4.18 10.55 8.76
N VAL A 174 -2.87 10.33 8.83
CA VAL A 174 -1.85 11.05 8.02
C VAL A 174 -1.86 10.57 6.56
N TRP A 175 -2.80 9.69 6.18
CA TRP A 175 -2.97 9.21 4.80
C TRP A 175 -3.95 10.05 3.97
N GLY A 176 -4.38 11.21 4.49
CA GLY A 176 -5.03 12.26 3.71
C GLY A 176 -4.01 13.15 2.98
N CYS A 177 -3.03 12.58 2.29
CA CYS A 177 -2.17 13.37 1.40
C CYS A 177 -2.94 13.60 0.10
N SER A 178 -3.73 14.68 0.08
CA SER A 178 -4.31 15.24 -1.13
C SER A 178 -3.18 15.60 -2.10
N CYS A 179 -3.05 14.87 -3.20
CA CYS A 179 -2.14 15.17 -4.30
C CYS A 179 -2.57 16.38 -5.15
N ARG A 180 -3.03 17.47 -4.54
CA ARG A 180 -3.21 18.76 -5.24
C ARG A 180 -2.62 19.87 -4.40
N GLU A 181 -1.87 20.72 -5.09
CA GLU A 181 -1.21 21.95 -4.61
C GLU A 181 0.19 21.78 -4.02
N LEU A 182 1.12 21.30 -4.85
CA LEU A 182 2.52 21.76 -4.81
C LEU A 182 2.85 22.47 -6.12
N ALA A 183 2.28 23.67 -6.30
CA ALA A 183 2.90 24.68 -7.15
C ALA A 183 3.80 25.53 -6.22
N PRO A 184 5.12 25.61 -6.45
CA PRO A 184 5.99 26.41 -5.60
C PRO A 184 5.68 27.89 -5.80
N ARG A 185 5.15 28.54 -4.76
CA ARG A 185 5.20 30.00 -4.62
C ARG A 185 6.66 30.40 -4.43
N LEU A 186 7.26 30.95 -5.48
CA LEU A 186 8.52 31.68 -5.40
C LEU A 186 8.34 32.92 -4.51
N PRO A 187 9.29 33.24 -3.61
CA PRO A 187 9.36 34.53 -2.96
C PRO A 187 10.14 35.48 -3.88
N GLY A 188 9.53 36.59 -4.31
CA GLY A 188 10.27 37.58 -5.10
C GLY A 188 9.42 38.63 -5.78
N ASP A 189 8.71 39.45 -5.00
CA ASP A 189 8.42 40.82 -5.45
C ASP A 189 9.73 41.61 -5.42
N PHE A 190 10.47 41.61 -6.53
CA PHE A 190 11.53 42.59 -6.79
C PHE A 190 11.77 42.72 -8.29
N TRP A 191 10.88 43.45 -8.96
CA TRP A 191 11.20 44.11 -10.22
C TRP A 191 10.62 45.52 -10.20
N LEU A 192 11.46 46.48 -9.80
CA LEU A 192 11.35 47.88 -10.16
C LEU A 192 12.62 48.29 -10.91
N PHE A 193 12.38 48.78 -12.13
CA PHE A 193 13.17 49.69 -12.96
C PHE A 193 14.39 49.23 -13.79
N ALA A 194 14.23 49.51 -15.09
CA ALA A 194 15.07 50.35 -15.97
C ALA A 194 15.82 49.62 -17.11
N GLY A 195 15.50 50.06 -18.33
CA GLY A 195 16.08 49.67 -19.62
C GLY A 195 15.11 50.05 -20.73
#